data_AF-A0A6A6YHZ5-F1
#
_entry.id   AF-A0A6A6YHZ5-F1
#
_cell.length_a   1.000
_cell.length_b   1.000
_cell.length_c   1.000
_cell.angle_alpha   90.00
_cell.angle_beta   90.00
_cell.angle_gamma   90.00
#
_symmetry.space_group_name_H-M   'P 1'
#
loop_
_entity.id
_entity.type
_entity.pdbx_description
1 polymer ?
#
loop_
_entity_poly.entity_id
_entity_poly.type
_entity_poly.pdbx_seq_one_letter_code
_entity_poly.pdbx_strand_id
1 'polypeptide(L)' 'MISDNTLYSLALFLGGLSMLLIVLYHFLEINSEEHKALKAKSIPGAQQGAGKAKS' A
#
# COMPACT_ATOMS: atom_id res chain seq x y z
N MET A 1 23.43 18.08 -25.82
CA MET A 1 22.50 16.93 -25.82
C MET A 1 23.03 15.92 -24.84
N ILE A 2 22.19 15.44 -23.91
CA ILE A 2 22.48 14.25 -23.11
C ILE A 2 22.74 13.09 -24.08
N SER A 3 23.78 12.28 -23.86
CA SER A 3 24.09 11.13 -24.72
C SER A 3 23.11 10.00 -24.44
N ASP A 4 22.73 9.21 -25.45
CA ASP A 4 21.82 8.07 -25.29
C ASP A 4 22.29 7.11 -24.21
N ASN A 5 23.60 6.95 -24.05
CA ASN A 5 24.19 6.08 -23.03
C ASN A 5 23.91 6.58 -21.60
N THR A 6 23.97 7.90 -21.39
CA THR A 6 23.60 8.50 -20.10
C THR A 6 22.10 8.42 -19.83
N LEU A 7 21.26 8.58 -20.86
CA LEU A 7 19.81 8.46 -20.71
C LEU A 7 19.40 7.02 -20.39
N TYR A 8 20.00 6.04 -21.05
CA TYR A 8 19.80 4.61 -20.79
C TYR A 8 20.22 4.22 -19.37
N SER A 9 21.39 4.68 -18.93
CA SER A 9 21.89 4.42 -17.58
C SER A 9 21.00 5.04 -16.51
N LEU A 10 20.49 6.25 -16.75
CA LEU A 10 19.56 6.92 -15.85
C LEU A 10 18.23 6.17 -15.75
N ALA A 11 17.72 5.68 -16.89
CA ALA A 11 16.48 4.91 -16.93
C ALA A 11 16.59 3.57 -16.18
N LEU A 12 17.71 2.87 -16.31
CA LEU A 12 17.99 1.64 -15.54
C LEU A 12 18.05 1.91 -14.04
N PHE A 13 18.77 2.95 -13.63
CA PHE A 13 18.89 3.32 -12.23
C PHE A 13 17.53 3.70 -11.63
N LEU A 14 16.79 4.57 -12.32
CA LEU A 14 15.49 5.04 -11.85
C LEU A 14 14.42 3.93 -11.89
N GLY A 15 14.47 3.04 -12.87
CA GLY A 15 13.58 1.88 -12.97
C GLY A 15 13.79 0.89 -11.81
N GLY A 16 15.05 0.59 -11.48
CA GLY A 16 15.38 -0.23 -10.32
C GLY A 16 14.98 0.43 -8.99
N LEU A 17 15.26 1.73 -8.86
CA LEU A 17 14.84 2.53 -7.70
C LEU A 17 13.31 2.54 -7.54
N SER A 18 12.57 2.65 -8.64
CA SER A 18 11.10 2.62 -8.66
C SER A 18 10.56 1.29 -8.16
N MET A 19 11.11 0.17 -8.64
CA MET A 19 10.70 -1.16 -8.15
C MET A 19 10.96 -1.33 -6.66
N LEU A 20 12.10 -0.82 -6.17
CA LEU A 20 12.41 -0.84 -4.74
C LEU A 20 11.43 0.02 -3.91
N LEU A 21 11.11 1.23 -4.37
CA LEU A 21 10.17 2.13 -3.70
C LEU A 21 8.74 1.55 -3.65
N ILE A 22 8.29 0.86 -4.70
CA ILE A 22 6.96 0.22 -4.73
C ILE A 22 6.86 -0.88 -3.67
N VAL A 23 7.87 -1.76 -3.57
CA VAL A 23 7.89 -2.83 -2.56
C VAL A 23 7.96 -2.25 -1.15
N LEU A 24 8.78 -1.21 -0.95
CA LEU A 24 8.92 -0.54 0.34
C LEU A 24 7.61 0.12 0.76
N TYR A 25 6.90 0.78 -0.15
CA TYR A 25 5.58 1.35 0.11
C TYR A 25 4.60 0.27 0.59
N HIS A 26 4.50 -0.85 -0.15
CA HIS A 26 3.62 -1.96 0.23
C HIS A 26 3.98 -2.54 1.61
N PHE A 27 5.28 -2.65 1.90
CA PHE A 27 5.75 -3.11 3.20
C PHE A 27 5.34 -2.15 4.32
N LEU A 28 5.56 -0.84 4.16
CA LEU A 28 5.18 0.15 5.18
C LEU A 28 3.66 0.23 5.37
N GLU A 29 2.90 0.23 4.27
CA GLU A 29 1.45 0.30 4.29
C GLU A 29 0.84 -0.87 5.08
N ILE A 30 1.27 -2.10 4.80
CA ILE A 30 0.75 -3.29 5.47
C ILE A 30 1.08 -3.30 6.97
N ASN A 31 2.26 -2.81 7.35
CA ASN A 31 2.72 -2.78 8.74
C ASN A 31 2.18 -1.59 9.54
N SER A 32 1.64 -0.56 8.88
CA SER A 32 1.09 0.62 9.53
C SER A 32 -0.06 0.28 10.47
N GLU A 33 -0.15 0.99 11.59
CA GLU A 33 -1.23 0.81 12.56
C GLU A 33 -2.60 1.19 11.98
N GLU A 34 -2.62 2.14 11.05
CA GLU A 34 -3.81 2.56 10.31
C GLU A 34 -4.37 1.41 9.46
N HIS A 35 -3.52 0.69 8.73
CA HIS A 35 -3.92 -0.49 7.97
C HIS A 35 -4.41 -1.63 8.88
N LYS A 36 -3.79 -1.83 10.05
CA LYS A 36 -4.28 -2.79 11.06
C LYS A 36 -5.65 -2.40 11.61
N ALA A 37 -5.88 -1.11 11.89
CA ALA A 37 -7.16 -0.59 12.38
C ALA A 37 -8.27 -0.69 11.33
N LEU A 38 -7.97 -0.44 10.04
CA LEU A 38 -8.89 -0.62 8.91
C LEU A 38 -9.26 -2.10 8.70
N LYS A 39 -8.28 -3.01 8.80
CA LYS A 39 -8.52 -4.47 8.78
C LYS A 39 -9.42 -4.92 9.93
N ALA A 40 -9.22 -4.41 11.14
CA ALA A 40 -10.03 -4.77 12.30
C ALA A 40 -11.50 -4.31 12.18
N LYS A 41 -11.75 -3.15 11.53
CA LYS A 41 -13.10 -2.64 11.26
C LYS A 41 -13.78 -3.27 10.05
N SER A 42 -13.05 -3.92 9.16
CA SER A 42 -13.58 -4.49 7.91
C SER A 42 -13.92 -5.97 7.98
N ILE A 43 -13.91 -6.61 9.18
CA ILE A 43 -14.45 -7.95 9.36
C ILE A 43 -15.95 -7.93 8.98
N PRO A 44 -16.38 -8.57 7.88
CA PRO A 44 -17.78 -8.63 7.49
C PRO A 44 -18.44 -9.66 8.41
N GLY A 45 -18.99 -9.19 9.53
CA GLY A 45 -19.68 -10.06 10.48
C GLY A 45 -20.10 -9.41 11.79
N ALA A 46 -19.55 -8.26 12.18
CA ALA A 46 -19.82 -7.67 13.50
C ALA A 46 -20.87 -6.54 13.53
N GLN A 47 -21.52 -6.20 12.41
CA GLN A 47 -22.43 -5.04 12.34
C GLN A 47 -23.88 -5.36 11.90
N GLN A 48 -24.28 -6.64 11.86
CA GLN A 48 -25.69 -7.02 11.71
C GLN A 48 -26.14 -7.77 12.97
N GLY A 49 -26.64 -7.04 13.98
CA GLY A 49 -27.19 -7.69 15.18
C GLY A 49 -27.61 -6.83 16.36
N ALA A 50 -27.39 -5.51 16.36
CA ALA A 50 -27.66 -4.67 17.54
C ALA A 50 -28.78 -3.63 17.35
N GLY A 51 -29.83 -3.95 16.58
CA GLY A 51 -30.86 -2.96 16.23
C GLY A 51 -32.33 -3.40 16.30
N LYS A 52 -32.66 -4.61 16.78
CA LYS A 52 -34.08 -5.04 16.79
C LYS A 52 -34.41 -6.09 17.86
N ALA A 53 -34.36 -5.73 19.15
CA ALA A 53 -35.03 -6.49 20.22
C ALA A 53 -35.20 -5.68 21.51
N LYS A 54 -36.29 -4.89 21.59
CA LYS A 54 -37.05 -4.45 22.78
C LYS A 54 -38.10 -3.47 22.26
N SER A 55 -39.34 -3.88 21.99
CA SER A 55 -40.44 -4.16 22.94
C SER A 55 -40.54 -3.14 24.05
#